data_AF-A0A4Y2GH58-F1
#
_entry.id   AF-A0A4Y2GH58-F1
#
_cell.length_a   1.000
_cell.length_b   1.000
_cell.length_c   1.000
_cell.angle_alpha   90.00
_cell.angle_beta   90.00
_cell.angle_gamma   90.00
#
_symmetry.space_group_name_H-M   'P 1'
#
loop_
_entity.id
_entity.type
_entity.pdbx_description
1 polymer ?
#
loop_
_entity_poly.entity_id
_entity_poly.type
_entity_poly.pdbx_seq_one_letter_code
_entity_poly.pdbx_strand_id
1 'polypeptide(L)'
;MARLRGRRAQGLVLGACAGVLQNEDLAFIGLYVVKSSYRRHGIGRKIWNAVMKRVGDRNAGVNPVPEQLENYRDRSGFPVQTSWCSVVSNTKSMDMALFAASEIDINVQRLKLKDNDTLNNVICYDADVCGFSRGNLV
;
A
#
# COMPACT_ATOMS: atom_id res chain seq x y z
N MET A 1 25.58 -10.58 -29.31
CA MET A 1 24.16 -10.99 -29.32
C MET A 1 23.34 -10.02 -28.48
N ALA A 2 22.54 -9.15 -29.11
CA ALA A 2 21.69 -8.20 -28.41
C ALA A 2 20.38 -8.89 -27.99
N ARG A 3 20.09 -8.91 -26.69
CA ARG A 3 18.79 -9.32 -26.15
C ARG A 3 17.73 -8.39 -26.74
N LEU A 4 16.86 -8.95 -27.58
CA LEU A 4 15.62 -8.32 -28.01
C LEU A 4 14.75 -8.03 -26.78
N ARG A 5 14.82 -6.81 -26.25
CA ARG A 5 13.78 -6.27 -25.36
C ARG A 5 12.53 -6.13 -26.21
N GLY A 6 11.69 -7.17 -26.19
CA GLY A 6 10.43 -7.19 -26.91
C GLY A 6 9.61 -5.95 -26.58
N ARG A 7 9.26 -5.17 -27.60
CA ARG A 7 8.15 -4.22 -27.53
C ARG A 7 6.93 -5.01 -27.08
N ARG A 8 6.48 -4.85 -25.83
CA ARG A 8 5.14 -5.29 -25.44
C ARG A 8 4.16 -4.62 -26.40
N ALA A 9 3.30 -5.41 -27.05
CA ALA A 9 2.17 -4.88 -27.79
C ALA A 9 1.44 -3.86 -26.90
N GLN A 10 1.12 -2.68 -27.45
CA GLN A 10 0.44 -1.59 -26.73
C GLN A 10 -1.04 -1.96 -26.52
N GLY A 11 -1.27 -3.04 -25.77
CA GLY A 11 -2.60 -3.42 -25.33
C GLY A 11 -3.19 -2.33 -24.43
N LEU A 12 -4.50 -2.16 -24.50
CA LEU A 12 -5.22 -1.27 -23.59
C LEU A 12 -5.27 -1.89 -22.19
N VAL A 13 -4.79 -1.17 -21.18
CA VAL A 13 -4.91 -1.58 -19.78
C VAL A 13 -6.35 -1.36 -19.31
N LEU A 14 -7.04 -2.45 -18.98
CA LEU A 14 -8.45 -2.43 -18.55
C LEU A 14 -8.63 -2.40 -17.03
N GLY A 15 -7.60 -2.76 -16.27
CA GLY A 15 -7.62 -2.77 -14.81
C GLY A 15 -6.27 -3.18 -14.22
N ALA A 16 -6.13 -2.96 -12.92
CA ALA A 16 -4.93 -3.27 -12.15
C ALA A 16 -5.31 -3.64 -10.72
N CYS A 17 -4.40 -4.34 -10.04
CA CYS A 17 -4.44 -4.59 -8.60
C CYS A 17 -3.03 -4.93 -8.13
N ALA A 18 -2.64 -4.45 -6.96
CA ALA A 18 -1.36 -4.75 -6.32
C ALA A 18 -1.57 -5.75 -5.19
N GLY A 19 -0.84 -6.87 -5.22
CA GLY A 19 -0.69 -7.80 -4.10
C GLY A 19 0.74 -7.71 -3.57
N VAL A 20 0.94 -6.90 -2.54
CA VAL A 20 2.26 -6.64 -1.94
C VAL A 20 2.50 -7.68 -0.87
N LEU A 21 3.58 -8.46 -1.01
CA LEU A 21 4.01 -9.41 0.02
C LEU A 21 4.83 -8.60 1.01
N GLN A 22 4.30 -8.40 2.22
CA GLN A 22 4.95 -7.61 3.26
C GLN A 22 6.03 -8.42 3.98
N ASN A 23 5.77 -9.69 4.24
CA ASN A 23 6.73 -10.68 4.74
C ASN A 23 6.29 -12.10 4.34
N GLU A 24 6.85 -13.13 4.98
CA GLU A 24 6.54 -14.53 4.68
C GLU A 24 5.09 -14.90 4.96
N ASP A 25 4.45 -14.25 5.94
CA ASP A 25 3.12 -14.57 6.47
C ASP A 25 2.05 -13.51 6.15
N LEU A 26 2.43 -12.33 5.68
CA LEU A 26 1.54 -11.18 5.50
C LEU A 26 1.61 -10.60 4.08
N ALA A 27 0.44 -10.35 3.50
CA ALA A 27 0.28 -9.58 2.28
C ALA A 27 -0.72 -8.43 2.46
N PHE A 28 -0.62 -7.43 1.61
CA PHE A 28 -1.61 -6.35 1.53
C PHE A 28 -2.04 -6.14 0.09
N ILE A 29 -3.34 -6.04 -0.11
CA ILE A 29 -3.95 -5.90 -1.44
C ILE A 29 -4.52 -4.49 -1.57
N GLY A 30 -4.19 -3.83 -2.67
CA GLY A 30 -4.60 -2.45 -2.92
C GLY A 30 -4.60 -2.10 -4.40
N LEU A 31 -4.89 -0.83 -4.68
CA LEU A 31 -4.91 -0.27 -6.04
C LEU A 31 -5.80 -1.08 -7.01
N TYR A 32 -6.84 -1.72 -6.49
CA TYR A 32 -7.72 -2.58 -7.27
C TYR A 32 -8.75 -1.74 -8.02
N VAL A 33 -8.61 -1.67 -9.34
CA VAL A 33 -9.48 -0.86 -10.19
C VAL A 33 -9.70 -1.54 -11.54
N VAL A 34 -10.92 -1.39 -12.07
CA VAL A 34 -11.27 -1.70 -13.46
C VAL A 34 -11.85 -0.45 -14.10
N LYS A 35 -11.42 -0.14 -15.33
CA LYS A 35 -11.94 0.96 -16.13
C LYS A 35 -13.46 0.87 -16.20
N SER A 36 -14.16 1.96 -15.90
CA SER A 36 -15.61 1.99 -15.65
C SER A 36 -16.44 1.29 -16.74
N SER A 37 -16.15 1.58 -18.02
CA SER A 37 -16.82 0.98 -19.19
C SER A 37 -16.67 -0.54 -19.31
N TYR A 38 -15.72 -1.15 -18.59
CA TYR A 38 -15.40 -2.57 -18.64
C TYR A 38 -15.72 -3.31 -17.33
N ARG A 39 -16.34 -2.63 -16.36
CA ARG A 39 -16.83 -3.26 -15.11
C ARG A 39 -17.99 -4.21 -15.41
N ARG A 40 -18.28 -5.15 -14.50
CA ARG A 40 -19.34 -6.19 -14.63
C ARG A 40 -19.15 -7.19 -15.79
N HIS A 41 -17.97 -7.22 -16.42
CA HIS A 41 -17.62 -8.21 -17.44
C HIS A 41 -16.69 -9.33 -16.91
N GLY A 42 -16.63 -9.51 -15.58
CA GLY A 42 -15.77 -10.52 -14.94
C GLY A 42 -14.26 -10.20 -14.91
N ILE A 43 -13.81 -9.09 -15.53
CA ILE A 43 -12.39 -8.68 -15.55
C ILE A 43 -11.83 -8.52 -14.13
N GLY A 44 -12.56 -7.83 -13.26
CA GLY A 44 -12.14 -7.63 -11.88
C GLY A 44 -11.90 -8.95 -11.16
N ARG A 45 -12.84 -9.91 -11.26
CA ARG A 45 -12.68 -11.24 -10.66
C ARG A 45 -11.45 -11.98 -11.19
N LYS A 46 -11.12 -11.84 -12.48
CA LYS A 46 -9.88 -12.42 -13.04
C LYS A 46 -8.63 -11.79 -12.43
N ILE A 47 -8.60 -10.47 -12.29
CA ILE A 47 -7.49 -9.74 -11.64
C ILE A 47 -7.36 -10.17 -10.18
N TRP A 48 -8.48 -10.20 -9.45
CA TRP A 48 -8.55 -10.61 -8.06
C TRP A 48 -8.00 -12.03 -7.84
N ASN A 49 -8.46 -13.00 -8.63
CA ASN A 49 -7.98 -14.38 -8.54
C ASN A 49 -6.47 -14.49 -8.81
N ALA A 50 -5.94 -13.71 -9.74
CA ALA A 50 -4.50 -13.67 -10.02
C ALA A 50 -3.71 -13.10 -8.82
N VAL A 51 -4.24 -12.06 -8.17
CA VAL A 51 -3.64 -11.49 -6.96
C VAL A 51 -3.72 -12.46 -5.79
N MET A 52 -4.87 -13.10 -5.55
CA MET A 52 -5.01 -14.10 -4.48
C MET A 52 -4.09 -15.30 -4.69
N LYS A 53 -3.86 -15.74 -5.94
CA LYS A 53 -2.85 -16.76 -6.24
C LYS A 53 -1.44 -16.31 -5.85
N ARG A 54 -1.12 -15.01 -6.03
CA ARG A 54 0.17 -14.44 -5.60
C ARG A 54 0.28 -14.34 -4.08
N VAL A 55 -0.80 -13.98 -3.40
CA VAL A 55 -0.86 -13.92 -1.93
C VAL A 55 -0.61 -15.31 -1.33
N GLY A 56 -1.21 -16.35 -1.92
CA GLY A 56 -1.09 -17.72 -1.44
C GLY A 56 -1.78 -17.88 -0.09
N ASP A 57 -1.15 -18.63 0.82
CA ASP A 57 -1.71 -18.96 2.14
C ASP A 57 -1.41 -17.90 3.22
N ARG A 58 -0.85 -16.75 2.83
CA ARG A 58 -0.55 -15.64 3.74
C ARG A 58 -1.82 -15.02 4.30
N ASN A 59 -1.73 -14.51 5.52
CA ASN A 59 -2.70 -13.55 6.01
C ASN A 59 -2.69 -12.32 5.10
N ALA A 60 -3.86 -11.72 4.87
CA ALA A 60 -4.00 -10.61 3.93
C ALA A 60 -4.88 -9.48 4.48
N GLY A 61 -4.47 -8.25 4.20
CA GLY A 61 -5.26 -7.04 4.47
C GLY A 61 -5.73 -6.34 3.19
N VAL A 62 -6.88 -5.68 3.27
CA VAL A 62 -7.39 -4.73 2.28
C VAL A 62 -7.95 -3.51 3.00
N ASN A 63 -7.79 -2.32 2.40
CA ASN A 63 -8.52 -1.13 2.81
C ASN A 63 -9.67 -0.89 1.80
N PRO A 64 -10.89 -1.36 2.10
CA PRO A 64 -12.00 -1.17 1.19
C PRO A 64 -12.46 0.29 1.21
N VAL A 65 -12.87 0.79 0.03
CA VAL A 65 -13.77 1.94 0.01
C VAL A 65 -15.11 1.54 0.64
N PRO A 66 -15.87 2.48 1.24
CA PRO A 66 -17.11 2.14 1.95
C PRO A 66 -18.07 1.27 1.14
N GLU A 67 -18.22 1.54 -0.15
CA GLU A 67 -19.10 0.82 -1.08
C GLU A 67 -18.65 -0.61 -1.39
N GLN A 68 -17.45 -1.01 -0.96
CA GLN A 68 -16.91 -2.35 -1.17
C GLN A 68 -16.73 -3.14 0.12
N LEU A 69 -16.95 -2.53 1.30
CA LEU A 69 -16.71 -3.16 2.59
C LEU A 69 -17.42 -4.52 2.72
N GLU A 70 -18.72 -4.57 2.44
CA GLU A 70 -19.51 -5.81 2.50
C GLU A 70 -18.98 -6.88 1.54
N ASN A 71 -18.52 -6.49 0.36
CA ASN A 71 -17.98 -7.44 -0.61
C ASN A 71 -16.69 -8.10 -0.07
N TYR A 72 -15.83 -7.36 0.63
CA TYR A 72 -14.62 -7.95 1.21
C TYR A 72 -14.94 -8.77 2.46
N ARG A 73 -15.73 -8.21 3.38
CA ARG A 73 -16.11 -8.84 4.65
C ARG A 73 -16.88 -10.15 4.44
N ASP A 74 -17.94 -10.10 3.63
CA ASP A 74 -18.92 -11.18 3.56
C ASP A 74 -18.65 -12.15 2.40
N ARG A 75 -17.96 -11.70 1.35
CA ARG A 75 -17.84 -12.47 0.09
C ARG A 75 -16.42 -12.82 -0.32
N SER A 76 -15.41 -12.13 0.22
CA SER A 76 -14.02 -12.29 -0.23
C SER A 76 -13.08 -12.82 0.85
N GLY A 77 -13.60 -13.19 2.03
CA GLY A 77 -12.84 -13.85 3.08
C GLY A 77 -12.04 -12.90 4.00
N PHE A 78 -12.46 -11.64 4.14
CA PHE A 78 -11.82 -10.66 5.05
C PHE A 78 -12.75 -10.31 6.21
N PRO A 79 -13.06 -11.24 7.13
CA PRO A 79 -14.09 -11.03 8.15
C PRO A 79 -13.65 -10.08 9.28
N VAL A 80 -12.35 -9.87 9.46
CA VAL A 80 -11.79 -9.03 10.52
C VAL A 80 -11.70 -7.58 10.04
N GLN A 81 -12.31 -6.67 10.79
CA GLN A 81 -12.27 -5.23 10.53
C GLN A 81 -11.61 -4.50 11.70
N THR A 82 -10.66 -3.63 11.38
CA THR A 82 -10.02 -2.73 12.35
C THR A 82 -10.43 -1.30 12.06
N SER A 83 -10.71 -0.52 13.11
CA SER A 83 -11.00 0.91 12.97
C SER A 83 -9.72 1.69 12.70
N TRP A 84 -9.78 2.59 11.71
CA TRP A 84 -8.72 3.55 11.44
C TRP A 84 -9.33 4.84 10.86
N CYS A 85 -8.63 5.96 10.97
CA CYS A 85 -8.98 7.18 10.27
C CYS A 85 -7.74 7.76 9.60
N SER A 86 -7.92 8.37 8.43
CA SER A 86 -6.91 9.27 7.86
C SER A 86 -7.27 10.70 8.22
N VAL A 87 -6.34 11.39 8.86
CA VAL A 87 -6.40 12.84 9.01
C VAL A 87 -5.65 13.44 7.83
N VAL A 88 -6.39 14.15 6.96
CA VAL A 88 -5.80 14.86 5.82
C VAL A 88 -5.70 16.33 6.17
N SER A 89 -4.47 16.83 6.27
CA SER A 89 -4.19 18.25 6.41
C SER A 89 -3.61 18.78 5.11
N ASN A 90 -4.26 19.80 4.54
CA ASN A 90 -3.77 20.49 3.35
C ASN A 90 -3.02 21.75 3.78
N THR A 91 -1.70 21.76 3.57
CA THR A 91 -0.87 22.95 3.83
C THR A 91 -0.07 23.33 2.59
N LYS A 92 0.16 24.64 2.40
CA LYS A 92 1.06 25.16 1.36
C LYS A 92 2.53 25.05 1.74
N SER A 93 2.81 25.00 3.05
CA SER A 93 4.16 24.92 3.60
C SER A 93 4.14 24.27 4.98
N MET A 94 5.17 23.49 5.30
CA MET A 94 5.35 22.97 6.66
C MET A 94 6.05 24.02 7.51
N ASP A 95 5.31 24.71 8.36
CA ASP A 95 5.88 25.63 9.35
C ASP A 95 6.24 24.85 10.62
N MET A 96 7.55 24.77 10.91
CA MET A 96 8.05 24.05 12.06
C MET A 96 7.66 24.70 13.40
N ALA A 97 7.34 26.00 13.40
CA ALA A 97 6.92 26.72 14.59
C ALA A 97 5.59 26.21 15.15
N LEU A 98 4.72 25.63 14.30
CA LEU A 98 3.44 25.04 14.73
C LEU A 98 3.62 23.82 15.64
N PHE A 99 4.76 23.13 15.54
CA PHE A 99 5.06 21.99 16.43
C PHE A 99 5.61 22.44 17.78
N ALA A 100 6.26 23.62 17.84
CA ALA A 100 6.77 24.20 19.08
C ALA A 100 5.66 24.84 19.94
N ALA A 101 4.51 25.16 19.35
CA ALA A 101 3.37 25.75 20.04
C ALA A 101 2.42 24.72 20.68
N SER A 102 2.75 23.42 20.62
CA SER A 102 1.88 22.36 21.15
C SER A 102 2.09 22.19 22.66
N GLU A 103 1.01 21.98 23.41
CA GLU A 103 1.06 21.61 24.84
C GLU A 103 1.67 20.21 25.08
N ILE A 104 2.04 19.51 24.01
CA ILE A 104 2.60 18.17 24.03
C ILE A 104 4.13 18.30 23.94
N ASP A 105 4.85 17.64 24.85
CA ASP A 105 6.31 17.59 24.89
C ASP A 105 6.85 16.71 23.74
N ILE A 106 6.78 17.23 22.50
CA ILE A 106 7.26 16.56 21.30
C ILE A 106 8.40 17.38 20.69
N ASN A 107 9.57 16.76 20.58
CA ASN A 107 10.69 17.32 19.82
C ASN A 107 10.58 16.91 18.34
N VAL A 108 10.27 17.87 17.46
CA VAL A 108 10.17 17.63 16.01
C VAL A 108 11.43 18.15 15.32
N GLN A 109 12.16 17.25 14.68
CA GLN A 109 13.36 17.58 13.90
C GLN A 109 13.20 17.18 12.44
N ARG A 110 13.62 18.06 11.53
CA ARG A 110 13.68 17.75 10.10
C ARG A 110 14.99 17.07 9.77
N LEU A 111 14.97 15.76 9.57
CA LEU A 111 16.12 15.03 9.07
C LEU A 111 16.28 15.27 7.56
N LYS A 112 17.49 15.63 7.14
CA LYS A 112 17.89 15.59 5.73
C LYS A 112 18.57 14.25 5.50
N LEU A 113 18.05 13.45 4.56
CA LEU A 113 18.72 12.23 4.11
C LEU A 113 19.99 12.65 3.36
N LYS A 114 21.11 12.70 4.07
CA LYS A 114 22.42 13.13 3.52
C LYS A 114 23.29 11.96 3.13
N ASP A 115 23.03 10.79 3.70
CA ASP A 115 23.83 9.57 3.56
C ASP A 115 22.96 8.32 3.71
N ASN A 116 23.55 7.18 3.37
CA ASN A 116 22.92 5.87 3.51
C ASN A 116 22.72 5.48 4.98
N ASP A 117 23.53 6.00 5.91
CA ASP A 117 23.42 5.66 7.33
C ASP A 117 22.12 6.20 7.93
N THR A 118 21.75 7.43 7.58
CA THR A 118 20.47 8.05 7.99
C THR A 118 19.29 7.27 7.44
N LEU A 119 19.34 6.84 6.17
CA LEU A 119 18.27 6.03 5.56
C LEU A 119 18.17 4.65 6.25
N ASN A 120 19.30 4.01 6.53
CA ASN A 120 19.34 2.72 7.24
C ASN A 120 18.75 2.85 8.65
N ASN A 121 19.05 3.94 9.38
CA ASN A 121 18.46 4.18 10.69
C ASN A 121 16.93 4.33 10.63
N VAL A 122 16.40 5.00 9.59
CA VAL A 122 14.95 5.11 9.38
C VAL A 122 14.32 3.76 9.05
N ILE A 123 14.98 2.94 8.21
CA ILE A 123 14.52 1.58 7.88
C ILE A 123 14.50 0.69 9.14
N CYS A 124 15.55 0.76 9.97
CA CYS A 124 15.61 0.01 11.24
C CYS A 124 14.51 0.45 12.21
N TYR A 125 14.28 1.76 12.35
CA TYR A 125 13.18 2.27 13.17
C TYR A 125 11.80 1.82 12.66
N ASP A 126 11.54 1.90 11.34
CA ASP A 126 10.29 1.41 10.76
C ASP A 126 10.08 -0.08 11.03
N ALA A 127 11.15 -0.88 10.90
CA ALA A 127 11.09 -2.31 11.16
C ALA A 127 10.78 -2.64 12.63
N ASP A 128 11.34 -1.88 13.58
CA ASP A 128 11.06 -2.03 15.01
C ASP A 128 9.60 -1.69 15.34
N VAL A 129 9.08 -0.58 14.78
CA VAL A 129 7.68 -0.16 14.98
C VAL A 129 6.69 -1.13 14.31
N CYS A 130 7.00 -1.60 13.10
CA CYS A 130 6.11 -2.47 12.33
C CYS A 130 6.23 -3.95 12.72
N GLY A 131 7.31 -4.34 13.41
CA GLY A 131 7.64 -5.73 13.76
C GLY A 131 8.27 -6.56 12.62
N PHE A 132 8.53 -5.97 11.45
CA PHE A 132 9.25 -6.62 10.35
C PHE A 132 9.80 -5.58 9.36
N SER A 133 10.86 -5.95 8.62
CA SER A 133 11.48 -5.03 7.65
C SER A 133 10.64 -4.83 6.41
N ARG A 134 10.41 -3.56 6.07
CA ARG A 134 9.76 -3.11 4.84
C ARG A 134 10.68 -2.36 3.90
N GLY A 135 11.99 -2.35 4.16
CA GLY A 135 12.97 -1.60 3.37
C GLY A 135 13.04 -1.98 1.89
N ASN A 136 12.59 -3.19 1.53
CA ASN A 136 12.52 -3.67 0.14
C ASN A 136 11.17 -3.36 -0.54
N LEU A 137 10.22 -2.72 0.15
CA LEU A 137 8.95 -2.25 -0.41
C LEU A 137 9.05 -0.82 -0.96
N VAL A 138 10.17 -0.13 -0.72
CA VAL A 138 10.41 1.27 -1.07
C VAL A 138 11.17 1.39 -2.39
#